data_AF-J3ATQ9-F1
#
_entry.id   AF-J3ATQ9-F1
#
_cell.length_a   1.000
_cell.length_b   1.000
_cell.length_c   1.000
_cell.angle_alpha   90.00
_cell.angle_beta   90.00
_cell.angle_gamma   90.00
#
_symmetry.space_group_name_H-M   'P 1'
#
loop_
_entity.id
_entity.type
_entity.pdbx_description
1 polymer ?
#
loop_
_entity_poly.entity_id
_entity_poly.type
_entity_poly.pdbx_seq_one_letter_code
_entity_poly.pdbx_strand_id
1 'polypeptide(L)' 'RLPVLSRDKRLVGIVSLSDLAAIRAAGPVGAALADIARPGGEHSQTRH' A
#
# COMPACT_ATOMS: atom_id res chain seq x y z
N ARG A 1 -0.69 -3.82 2.21
CA ARG A 1 -1.47 -2.56 2.34
C ARG A 1 -0.45 -1.43 2.25
N LEU A 2 -0.54 -0.57 1.24
CA LEU A 2 0.40 0.53 1.06
C LEU A 2 -0.18 1.82 1.67
N PRO A 3 0.60 2.52 2.51
CA PRO A 3 0.21 3.84 3.00
C PRO A 3 0.27 4.85 1.85
N VAL A 4 -0.79 5.64 1.70
CA VAL A 4 -0.83 6.80 0.80
C VAL A 4 -0.45 8.03 1.63
N LEU A 5 0.59 8.72 1.20
CA LEU A 5 1.07 9.94 1.84
C LEU A 5 0.68 11.16 1.01
N SER A 6 0.30 12.25 1.68
CA SER A 6 0.20 13.56 1.05
C SER A 6 1.60 14.07 0.63
N ARG A 7 1.63 15.17 -0.14
CA ARG A 7 2.89 15.85 -0.51
C ARG A 7 3.71 16.25 0.72
N ASP A 8 3.05 16.52 1.84
CA ASP A 8 3.65 16.86 3.13
C ASP A 8 4.01 15.63 3.99
N LYS A 9 4.05 14.44 3.37
CA LYS A 9 4.36 13.14 4.02
C LYS A 9 3.43 12.74 5.16
N ARG A 10 2.17 13.20 5.15
CA ARG A 10 1.14 12.79 6.14
C ARG A 10 0.34 11.62 5.61
N LEU A 11 0.02 10.64 6.47
CA LEU A 11 -0.82 9.49 6.11
C LEU A 11 -2.25 9.96 5.82
N VAL A 12 -2.71 9.77 4.58
CA VAL A 12 -4.05 10.17 4.14
C VAL A 12 -4.92 8.99 3.69
N GLY A 13 -4.37 7.78 3.66
CA GLY A 13 -5.14 6.60 3.30
C GLY A 13 -4.30 5.32 3.28
N ILE A 14 -5.00 4.21 3.11
CA ILE A 14 -4.40 2.89 2.96
C ILE A 14 -5.02 2.25 1.72
N VAL A 15 -4.19 1.83 0.77
CA VAL A 15 -4.64 1.01 -0.37
C VAL A 15 -4.28 -0.44 -0.13
N SER A 16 -5.22 -1.35 -0.39
CA SER A 16 -5.02 -2.79 -0.24
C SER A 16 -5.16 -3.52 -1.59
N LEU A 17 -4.54 -4.71 -1.67
CA LEU A 17 -4.75 -5.61 -2.81
C LEU A 17 -6.23 -6.01 -2.95
N SER A 18 -6.95 -6.09 -1.83
CA SER A 18 -8.38 -6.40 -1.80
C SER A 18 -9.21 -5.31 -2.49
N ASP A 19 -8.87 -4.03 -2.30
CA ASP A 19 -9.53 -2.92 -3.00
C ASP A 19 -9.31 -3.00 -4.52
N LEU A 20 -8.12 -3.41 -4.95
CA LEU A 20 -7.78 -3.51 -6.37
C LEU A 20 -8.35 -4.77 -7.03
N ALA A 21 -8.49 -5.87 -6.29
CA ALA A 21 -9.16 -7.09 -6.73
C ALA A 21 -10.68 -6.88 -6.96
N ALA A 22 -11.29 -5.93 -6.24
CA ALA A 22 -12.66 -5.51 -6.50
C ALA A 22 -12.82 -4.73 -7.82
N ILE A 23 -11.73 -4.18 -8.37
CA ILE A 23 -11.73 -3.31 -9.55
C ILE A 23 -11.28 -4.05 -10.84
N ARG A 24 -10.41 -5.07 -10.76
CA ARG A 24 -10.05 -5.93 -11.92
C ARG A 24 -9.70 -7.37 -11.52
N ALA A 25 -10.09 -8.30 -12.39
CA ALA A 25 -9.83 -9.74 -12.30
C ALA A 25 -8.40 -10.05 -11.81
N ALA A 26 -8.32 -10.86 -10.76
CA ALA A 26 -7.24 -10.97 -9.78
C ALA A 26 -5.84 -11.45 -10.27
N GLY A 27 -5.59 -11.56 -11.57
CA GLY A 27 -4.37 -12.17 -12.11
C GLY A 27 -3.10 -11.30 -12.03
N PRO A 28 -3.04 -10.14 -12.71
CA PRO A 28 -1.79 -9.39 -12.87
C PRO A 28 -1.47 -8.42 -11.71
N VAL A 29 -2.41 -8.17 -10.81
CA VAL A 29 -2.30 -7.17 -9.75
C VAL A 29 -1.28 -7.55 -8.68
N GLY A 30 -1.23 -8.83 -8.28
CA GLY A 30 -0.31 -9.31 -7.25
C GLY A 30 1.16 -9.19 -7.66
N ALA A 31 1.48 -9.57 -8.90
CA ALA A 31 2.82 -9.47 -9.46
C ALA A 31 3.28 -8.02 -9.61
N ALA A 32 2.43 -7.16 -10.19
CA ALA A 32 2.73 -5.73 -10.33
C ALA A 32 2.96 -5.04 -8.98
N LEU A 33 2.24 -5.45 -7.94
CA LEU A 33 2.47 -4.92 -6.60
C LEU A 33 3.79 -5.40 -6.01
N ALA A 34 4.12 -6.68 -6.18
CA ALA A 34 5.38 -7.24 -5.71
C ALA A 34 6.60 -6.53 -6.35
N ASP A 35 6.50 -6.20 -7.65
CA ASP A 35 7.57 -5.50 -8.38
C ASP A 35 7.81 -4.06 -7.88
N ILE A 36 6.75 -3.35 -7.47
CA ILE A 36 6.87 -1.95 -7.00
C ILE A 36 7.01 -1.84 -5.47
N ALA A 37 6.66 -2.89 -4.73
CA ALA A 37 6.73 -2.89 -3.27
C ALA A 37 8.19 -2.96 -2.82
N ARG A 38 8.54 -2.09 -1.88
CA ARG A 38 9.79 -2.15 -1.12
C ARG A 38 9.43 -2.38 0.34
N PRO A 39 10.29 -3.07 1.12
CA PRO A 39 10.11 -3.15 2.57
C PRO A 39 9.90 -1.74 3.13
N GLY A 40 8.89 -1.58 4.00
CA GLY A 40 8.77 -0.35 4.77
C GLY A 40 10.03 -0.15 5.59
N GLY A 41 10.54 1.08 5.63
CA GLY A 41 11.61 1.45 6.56
C GLY A 41 11.12 1.40 8.01
N GLU A 42 11.99 1.78 8.95
CA GLU A 42 11.69 1.74 10.38
C GLU A 42 10.30 2.32 10.70
N HIS A 43 9.50 1.44 11.26
CA HIS A 43 8.10 1.64 11.59
C HIS A 43 7.97 2.64 12.75
N SER A 44 7.60 3.89 12.46
CA SER A 44 7.42 4.93 13.49
C SER A 44 6.09 4.85 14.26
N GLN A 45 5.34 3.72 14.19
CA GLN A 45 4.16 3.58 15.04
C GLN A 45 4.59 3.47 16.51
N THR A 46 4.49 4.57 17.25
CA THR A 46 4.51 4.52 18.70
C THR A 46 3.19 3.91 19.15
N ARG A 47 3.28 2.81 19.89
CA ARG A 47 2.14 2.12 20.51
C ARG A 47 1.51 3.10 21.51
N HIS A 48 0.29 3.55 21.25
CA HIS A 48 -0.56 4.23 22.23
C HIS A 48 -1.24 3.19 23.11
#